data_AF-A0A925Q6U3-F1
#
_entry.id   AF-A0A925Q6U3-F1
#
_cell.length_a   1.000
_cell.length_b   1.000
_cell.length_c   1.000
_cell.angle_alpha   90.00
_cell.angle_beta   90.00
_cell.angle_gamma   90.00
#
_symmetry.space_group_name_H-M   'P 1'
#
loop_
_entity.id
_entity.type
_entity.pdbx_description
1 polymer ?
#
loop_
_entity_poly.entity_id
_entity_poly.type
_entity_poly.pdbx_seq_one_letter_code
_entity_poly.pdbx_strand_id
1 'polypeptide(L)'
;DNGLLELVAGPDGRVIKEIDKDPNSPGFSKPLREYTYAGDKIVGVTSYRYLGKQTEIVIARVSYKPDGSVDRFEQSSNFEPAR
;
A
#
# COMPACT_ATOMS: atom_id res chain seq x y z
N ASP A 1 -18.37 -1.48 -9.38
CA ASP A 1 -17.77 -1.12 -8.10
C ASP A 1 -18.42 -2.01 -7.05
N ASN A 2 -17.67 -2.96 -6.47
CA ASN A 2 -18.25 -3.95 -5.56
C ASN A 2 -18.28 -3.46 -4.10
N GLY A 3 -17.83 -2.23 -3.81
CA GLY A 3 -17.85 -1.65 -2.46
C GLY A 3 -16.96 -2.37 -1.44
N LEU A 4 -16.15 -3.33 -1.88
CA LEU A 4 -15.22 -4.12 -1.05
C LEU A 4 -13.88 -3.41 -0.80
N LEU A 5 -13.72 -2.20 -1.33
CA LEU A 5 -12.51 -1.39 -1.22
C LEU A 5 -12.90 0.06 -1.01
N GLU A 6 -12.35 0.72 0.00
CA GLU A 6 -12.42 2.17 0.18
C GLU A 6 -11.08 2.79 -0.26
N LEU A 7 -11.16 3.80 -1.13
CA LEU A 7 -10.02 4.59 -1.56
C LEU A 7 -9.94 5.88 -0.74
N VAL A 8 -8.85 6.07 0.00
CA VAL A 8 -8.59 7.29 0.75
C VAL A 8 -7.66 8.19 -0.07
N ALA A 9 -8.16 9.35 -0.45
CA ALA A 9 -7.39 10.37 -1.15
C ALA A 9 -6.64 11.28 -0.15
N GLY A 10 -5.43 11.69 -0.53
CA GLY A 10 -4.66 12.71 0.15
C GLY A 10 -5.11 14.13 -0.20
N PRO A 11 -4.45 15.17 0.35
CA PRO A 11 -4.81 16.57 0.13
C PRO A 11 -4.77 17.03 -1.33
N ASP A 12 -4.00 16.33 -2.17
CA ASP A 12 -3.85 16.60 -3.60
C ASP A 12 -4.80 15.78 -4.48
N GLY A 13 -5.73 15.04 -3.86
CA GLY A 13 -6.72 14.21 -4.54
C GLY A 13 -6.20 12.84 -4.98
N ARG A 14 -4.92 12.53 -4.79
CA ARG A 14 -4.35 11.21 -5.14
C ARG A 14 -4.64 10.19 -4.07
N VAL A 15 -4.86 8.93 -4.46
CA VAL A 15 -5.04 7.83 -3.51
C VAL A 15 -3.75 7.61 -2.74
N ILE A 16 -3.80 7.77 -1.42
CA ILE A 16 -2.68 7.51 -0.51
C ILE A 16 -2.86 6.21 0.27
N LYS A 17 -4.08 5.66 0.31
CA LYS A 17 -4.38 4.45 1.05
C LYS A 17 -5.61 3.73 0.49
N GLU A 18 -5.55 2.41 0.50
CA GLU A 18 -6.66 1.50 0.21
C GLU A 18 -7.06 0.79 1.50
N ILE A 19 -8.35 0.73 1.81
CA ILE A 19 -8.89 0.06 3.00
C ILE A 19 -9.82 -1.07 2.56
N ASP A 20 -9.62 -2.25 3.16
CA ASP A 20 -10.47 -3.41 2.95
C ASP A 20 -11.88 -3.17 3.51
N LYS A 21 -12.91 -3.40 2.70
CA LYS A 21 -14.32 -3.32 3.12
C LYS A 21 -15.06 -4.63 2.97
N ASP A 22 -14.37 -5.74 2.68
CA ASP A 22 -14.99 -7.05 2.72
C ASP A 22 -15.15 -7.54 4.17
N PRO A 23 -16.39 -7.64 4.70
CA PRO A 23 -16.60 -8.12 6.07
C PRO A 23 -16.15 -9.56 6.29
N ASN A 24 -15.89 -10.33 5.22
CA ASN A 24 -15.39 -11.71 5.30
C ASN A 24 -13.86 -11.78 5.24
N SER A 25 -13.18 -10.66 4.99
CA SER A 25 -11.72 -10.63 4.94
C SER A 25 -11.12 -10.54 6.34
N PRO A 26 -10.00 -11.26 6.62
CA PRO A 26 -9.21 -11.04 7.83
C PRO A 26 -8.68 -9.60 8.00
N GLY A 27 -8.67 -8.84 6.90
CA GLY A 27 -8.26 -7.45 6.85
C GLY A 27 -9.39 -6.44 7.00
N PHE A 28 -10.64 -6.85 7.29
CA PHE A 28 -11.78 -5.95 7.29
C PHE A 28 -11.54 -4.64 8.05
N SER A 29 -11.78 -3.52 7.38
CA SER A 29 -11.54 -2.14 7.86
C SER A 29 -10.07 -1.80 8.15
N LYS A 30 -9.12 -2.58 7.65
CA LYS A 30 -7.67 -2.31 7.76
C LYS A 30 -7.06 -1.92 6.41
N PRO A 31 -5.90 -1.23 6.40
CA PRO A 31 -5.23 -0.84 5.17
C PRO A 31 -4.77 -2.05 4.36
N LEU A 32 -5.06 -2.11 3.06
CA LEU A 32 -4.48 -3.08 2.13
C LEU A 32 -3.21 -2.54 1.48
N ARG A 33 -3.21 -1.25 1.16
CA ARG A 33 -2.07 -0.56 0.57
C ARG A 33 -1.95 0.86 1.07
N GLU A 34 -0.72 1.34 1.16
CA GLU A 34 -0.38 2.73 1.40
C GLU A 34 0.64 3.19 0.35
N TYR A 35 0.44 4.38 -0.19
CA TYR A 35 1.23 4.94 -1.27
C TYR A 35 1.98 6.19 -0.79
N THR A 36 3.26 6.26 -1.12
CA THR A 36 4.09 7.44 -0.88
C THR A 36 4.46 8.05 -2.22
N TYR A 37 4.28 9.37 -2.34
CA TYR A 37 4.58 10.12 -3.56
C TYR A 37 5.70 11.13 -3.32
N ALA A 38 6.49 11.38 -4.36
CA ALA A 38 7.40 12.53 -4.46
C ALA A 38 7.11 13.25 -5.77
N GLY A 39 6.61 14.49 -5.68
CA GLY A 39 6.04 15.16 -6.86
C GLY A 39 4.84 14.37 -7.39
N ASP A 40 4.84 14.06 -8.68
CA ASP A 40 3.82 13.28 -9.40
C ASP A 40 4.07 11.75 -9.38
N LYS A 41 5.20 11.30 -8.85
CA LYS A 41 5.62 9.88 -8.90
C LYS A 41 5.37 9.15 -7.60
N ILE A 42 4.97 7.88 -7.70
CA ILE A 42 4.98 6.95 -6.56
C ILE A 42 6.43 6.57 -6.28
N VAL A 43 6.89 6.78 -5.05
CA VAL A 43 8.24 6.37 -4.59
C VAL A 43 8.20 5.25 -3.56
N GLY A 44 7.02 4.90 -3.06
CA GLY A 44 6.87 3.78 -2.16
C GLY A 44 5.45 3.22 -2.13
N VAL A 45 5.36 1.91 -1.93
CA VAL A 45 4.12 1.19 -1.66
C VAL A 45 4.34 0.26 -0.49
N THR A 46 3.52 0.36 0.55
CA THR A 46 3.41 -0.67 1.58
C THR A 46 2.14 -1.46 1.33
N SER A 47 2.23 -2.77 1.17
CA SER A 47 1.09 -3.67 1.02
C SER A 47 0.95 -4.56 2.24
N TYR A 48 -0.29 -4.80 2.65
CA TYR A 48 -0.63 -5.63 3.79
C TYR A 48 -1.48 -6.80 3.34
N ARG A 49 -1.09 -8.00 3.73
CA ARG A 49 -1.87 -9.21 3.54
C ARG A 49 -2.17 -9.84 4.88
N TYR A 50 -3.45 -9.80 5.27
CA TYR A 50 -3.94 -10.32 6.52
C TYR A 50 -4.25 -11.82 6.39
N LEU A 51 -3.56 -12.64 7.18
CA LEU A 51 -3.63 -14.11 7.16
C LEU A 51 -4.28 -14.64 8.45
N GLY A 52 -5.20 -13.87 9.03
CA GLY A 52 -5.81 -14.15 10.33
C GLY A 52 -4.91 -13.70 11.49
N LYS A 53 -3.99 -14.56 11.95
CA LYS A 53 -3.13 -14.29 13.13
C LYS A 53 -1.85 -13.51 12.80
N GLN A 54 -1.54 -13.37 11.53
CA GLN A 54 -0.34 -12.69 11.04
C GLN A 54 -0.71 -11.74 9.92
N THR A 55 0.11 -10.72 9.75
CA THR A 55 0.08 -9.81 8.61
C THR A 55 1.42 -9.90 7.91
N GLU A 56 1.40 -10.25 6.63
CA GLU A 56 2.55 -10.05 5.76
C GLU A 56 2.56 -8.58 5.32
N ILE A 57 3.67 -7.90 5.54
CA ILE A 57 3.89 -6.51 5.17
C ILE A 57 4.97 -6.50 4.11
N VAL A 58 4.63 -6.04 2.91
CA VAL A 58 5.56 -5.86 1.80
C VAL A 58 5.80 -4.38 1.61
N ILE A 59 7.05 -3.95 1.71
CA ILE A 59 7.46 -2.55 1.48
C ILE A 59 8.28 -2.52 0.21
N ALA A 60 7.78 -1.82 -0.80
CA ALA A 60 8.48 -1.53 -2.04
C ALA A 60 8.87 -0.06 -2.07
N ARG A 61 10.12 0.24 -2.43
CA ARG A 61 10.64 1.59 -2.62
C ARG A 61 11.28 1.71 -3.98
N VAL A 62 11.08 2.86 -4.62
CA VAL A 62 11.63 3.13 -5.95
C VAL A 62 12.20 4.55 -6.00
N SER A 63 13.39 4.69 -6.58
CA SER A 63 13.98 5.97 -6.95
C SER A 63 14.03 6.08 -8.47
N TYR A 64 14.02 7.32 -8.96
CA TYR A 64 14.02 7.63 -10.38
C TYR A 64 15.21 8.51 -10.74
N LYS A 65 15.73 8.32 -11.95
CA LYS A 65 16.70 9.23 -12.56
C LYS A 65 16.01 10.51 -13.05
N PRO A 66 16.76 11.57 -13.40
CA PRO A 66 16.19 12.81 -13.94
C PRO A 66 15.40 12.61 -15.24
N ASP A 67 15.76 11.63 -16.06
CA ASP A 67 15.03 11.26 -17.29
C ASP A 67 13.69 10.53 -17.01
N GLY A 68 13.42 10.25 -15.74
CA GLY A 68 12.24 9.59 -15.25
C GLY A 68 12.25 8.07 -15.30
N SER A 69 13.32 7.45 -15.80
CA SER A 69 13.53 6.00 -15.68
C SER A 69 13.78 5.60 -14.23
N VAL A 70 13.52 4.32 -13.91
CA VAL A 70 13.82 3.76 -12.59
C VAL A 70 15.33 3.70 -12.41
N ASP A 71 15.80 4.26 -11.30
CA ASP A 71 17.20 4.17 -10.87
C ASP A 71 17.42 2.94 -9.99
N ARG A 72 16.63 2.82 -8.93
CA ARG A 72 16.71 1.72 -7.98
C ARG A 72 15.32 1.25 -7.57
N PHE A 73 15.19 -0.06 -7.40
CA PHE A 73 14.03 -0.69 -6.80
C PHE A 73 14.50 -1.57 -5.63
N GLU A 74 13.84 -1.41 -4.49
CA GLU A 74 14.06 -2.23 -3.31
C GLU A 74 12.73 -2.78 -2.83
N GLN A 75 12.72 -4.04 -2.43
CA GLN A 75 11.57 -4.66 -1.83
C GLN A 75 12.00 -5.49 -0.61
N SER A 76 11.26 -5.35 0.46
CA SER A 76 11.39 -6.19 1.65
C SER A 76 10.02 -6.70 2.06
N SER A 77 9.98 -7.90 2.60
CA SER A 77 8.79 -8.44 3.26
C SER A 77 9.11 -8.79 4.71
N ASN A 78 8.14 -8.56 5.58
CA ASN A 78 8.19 -9.00 6.97
C ASN A 78 6.83 -9.59 7.38
N PHE A 79 6.84 -10.47 8.37
CA PHE A 79 5.63 -10.98 9.00
C PHE A 79 5.51 -10.43 10.41
N GLU A 80 4.38 -9.82 10.71
CA GLU A 80 4.07 -9.30 12.04
C GLU A 80 2.84 -9.99 12.63
N PRO A 81 2.73 -10.10 13.96
CA PRO A 81 1.48 -10.49 14.61
C PRO A 81 0.35 -9.55 14.16
N ALA A 82 -0.82 -10.10 13.82
CA ALA A 82 -1.97 -9.29 13.46
C ALA A 82 -2.38 -8.40 14.66
N ARG A 83 -2.36 -7.08 14.45
CA ARG A 83 -2.90 -6.08 15.38
C ARG A 83 -4.35 -5.78 15.07
#